data_AF-A0A2W4MJQ7-F1
#
_entry.id   AF-A0A2W4MJQ7-F1
#
_cell.length_a   1.000
_cell.length_b   1.000
_cell.length_c   1.000
_cell.angle_alpha   90.00
_cell.angle_beta   90.00
_cell.angle_gamma   90.00
#
_symmetry.space_group_name_H-M   'P 1'
#
loop_
_entity.id
_entity.type
_entity.pdbx_description
1 polymer ?
#
loop_
_entity_poly.entity_id
_entity_poly.type
_entity_poly.pdbx_seq_one_letter_code
_entity_poly.pdbx_strand_id
1 'polypeptide(L)'
;MPFGSFINALPPAFFLIVHLAAFAAGAFFAYRTLSADTKLLGWGFALYAVAEIVYMTYHLDWTVFLFAHTIAEVLDLAAFALIFVGLGQRALAPREAAVSRA
;
A
#
# COMPACT_ATOMS: atom_id res chain seq x y z
N MET A 1 11.19 -22.49 -12.82
CA MET A 1 11.36 -21.57 -13.97
C MET A 1 12.58 -20.68 -13.70
N PRO A 2 13.44 -20.37 -14.68
CA PRO A 2 14.72 -19.71 -14.43
C PRO A 2 14.63 -18.23 -14.00
N PHE A 3 13.54 -17.54 -14.33
CA PHE A 3 13.32 -16.16 -13.86
C PHE A 3 12.89 -16.14 -12.40
N GLY A 4 13.60 -15.35 -11.58
CA GLY A 4 13.26 -15.16 -10.17
C GLY A 4 13.71 -16.29 -9.23
N SER A 5 14.36 -17.34 -9.72
CA SER A 5 14.81 -18.46 -8.86
C SER A 5 15.80 -18.03 -7.77
N PHE A 6 16.54 -16.94 -8.00
CA PHE A 6 17.46 -16.35 -7.01
C PHE A 6 16.77 -15.90 -5.73
N ILE A 7 15.47 -15.58 -5.77
CA ILE A 7 14.68 -15.20 -4.59
C ILE A 7 14.66 -16.33 -3.56
N ASN A 8 14.70 -17.59 -3.98
CA ASN A 8 14.73 -18.74 -3.08
C ASN A 8 16.05 -18.87 -2.31
N ALA A 9 17.09 -18.14 -2.71
CA ALA A 9 18.36 -18.09 -1.98
C ALA A 9 18.38 -16.99 -0.90
N LEU A 10 17.37 -16.12 -0.86
CA LEU A 10 17.30 -15.03 0.11
C LEU A 10 16.75 -15.54 1.45
N PRO A 11 17.31 -15.08 2.59
CA PRO A 11 16.84 -15.50 3.90
C PRO A 11 15.44 -14.92 4.20
N PRO A 12 14.60 -15.58 5.02
CA PRO A 12 13.29 -15.06 5.43
C PRO A 12 13.32 -13.61 5.97
N ALA A 13 14.38 -13.26 6.70
CA ALA A 13 14.59 -11.91 7.23
C ALA A 13 14.65 -10.82 6.15
N PHE A 14 15.10 -11.15 4.92
CA PHE A 14 15.09 -10.20 3.81
C PHE A 14 13.66 -9.77 3.47
N PHE A 15 12.73 -10.73 3.35
CA PHE A 15 11.33 -10.44 3.04
C PHE A 15 10.68 -9.61 4.16
N LEU A 16 10.99 -9.93 5.42
CA LEU A 16 10.51 -9.15 6.56
C LEU A 16 10.96 -7.68 6.50
N ILE A 17 12.21 -7.42 6.10
CA ILE A 17 12.72 -6.04 5.93
C ILE A 17 12.00 -5.33 4.79
N VAL A 18 11.73 -6.01 3.68
CA VAL A 18 10.99 -5.43 2.55
C VAL A 18 9.58 -5.01 3.00
N HIS A 19 8.86 -5.89 3.68
CA HIS A 19 7.53 -5.57 4.22
C HIS A 19 7.56 -4.48 5.28
N LEU A 20 8.60 -4.46 6.13
CA LEU A 20 8.77 -3.38 7.11
C LEU A 20 9.00 -2.02 6.44
N ALA A 21 9.82 -1.97 5.39
CA ALA A 21 10.07 -0.75 4.63
C ALA A 21 8.81 -0.28 3.89
N ALA A 22 8.08 -1.22 3.28
CA ALA A 22 6.80 -0.99 2.64
C ALA A 22 5.74 -0.46 3.62
N PHE A 23 5.62 -1.09 4.80
CA PHE A 23 4.79 -0.61 5.90
C PHE A 23 5.13 0.83 6.29
N ALA A 24 6.42 1.13 6.48
CA ALA A 24 6.86 2.47 6.85
C ALA A 24 6.48 3.51 5.79
N ALA A 25 6.63 3.18 4.50
CA ALA A 25 6.21 4.04 3.40
C ALA A 25 4.68 4.24 3.39
N GLY A 26 3.91 3.16 3.52
CA GLY A 26 2.45 3.20 3.61
C GLY A 26 1.96 4.06 4.77
N ALA A 27 2.48 3.82 5.98
CA ALA A 27 2.14 4.58 7.18
C ALA A 27 2.50 6.06 7.04
N PHE A 28 3.67 6.37 6.47
CA PHE A 28 4.09 7.74 6.21
C PHE A 28 3.13 8.45 5.24
N PHE A 29 2.82 7.83 4.10
CA PHE A 29 1.92 8.44 3.14
C PHE A 29 0.49 8.54 3.66
N ALA A 30 0.00 7.56 4.42
CA ALA A 30 -1.28 7.63 5.10
C ALA A 30 -1.33 8.83 6.06
N TYR A 31 -0.31 9.00 6.90
CA TYR A 31 -0.19 10.16 7.79
C TYR A 31 -0.22 11.48 7.01
N ARG A 32 0.57 11.60 5.93
CA ARG A 32 0.63 12.84 5.13
C ARG A 32 -0.69 13.16 4.44
N THR A 33 -1.34 12.15 3.87
CA THR A 33 -2.57 12.32 3.07
C THR A 33 -3.80 12.54 3.93
N LEU A 34 -3.91 11.87 5.08
CA LEU A 34 -4.96 12.13 6.07
C LEU A 34 -4.82 13.52 6.68
N SER A 35 -3.57 13.95 6.97
CA SER A 35 -3.29 15.30 7.49
C SER A 35 -3.60 16.42 6.48
N ALA A 36 -3.64 16.10 5.19
CA ALA A 36 -4.00 17.02 4.10
C ALA A 36 -5.47 16.90 3.65
N ASP A 37 -6.33 16.27 4.46
CA ASP A 37 -7.76 16.00 4.18
C ASP A 37 -8.04 15.24 2.87
N THR A 38 -7.08 14.41 2.44
CA THR A 38 -7.19 13.60 1.23
C THR A 38 -7.66 12.19 1.56
N LYS A 39 -8.89 12.09 2.09
CA LYS A 39 -9.40 10.88 2.77
C LYS A 39 -9.24 9.58 1.98
N LEU A 40 -9.53 9.57 0.69
CA LEU A 40 -9.40 8.35 -0.14
C LEU A 40 -7.95 7.88 -0.27
N LEU A 41 -7.01 8.81 -0.51
CA LEU A 41 -5.58 8.49 -0.54
C LEU A 41 -5.10 8.02 0.84
N GLY A 42 -5.55 8.72 1.89
CA GLY A 42 -5.28 8.36 3.28
C GLY A 42 -5.67 6.93 3.63
N TRP A 43 -6.92 6.56 3.33
CA TRP A 43 -7.39 5.20 3.55
C TRP A 43 -6.70 4.18 2.65
N GLY A 44 -6.41 4.52 1.40
CA GLY A 44 -5.65 3.66 0.50
C GLY A 44 -4.27 3.31 1.05
N PHE A 45 -3.49 4.30 1.47
CA PHE A 45 -2.18 4.08 2.09
C PHE A 45 -2.26 3.41 3.46
N ALA A 46 -3.33 3.65 4.23
CA ALA A 46 -3.56 2.96 5.50
C ALA A 46 -3.83 1.47 5.29
N LEU A 47 -4.68 1.10 4.31
CA LEU A 47 -4.93 -0.30 3.94
C LEU A 47 -3.66 -0.98 3.46
N TYR A 48 -2.85 -0.29 2.64
CA TYR A 48 -1.54 -0.77 2.23
C TYR A 48 -0.63 -1.06 3.44
N ALA A 49 -0.51 -0.13 4.38
CA ALA A 49 0.28 -0.36 5.60
C ALA A 49 -0.25 -1.55 6.42
N VAL A 50 -1.57 -1.74 6.51
CA VAL A 50 -2.15 -2.90 7.18
C VAL A 50 -1.82 -4.20 6.44
N ALA A 51 -1.89 -4.21 5.10
CA ALA A 51 -1.52 -5.36 4.27
C ALA A 51 -0.09 -5.83 4.57
N GLU A 52 0.85 -4.89 4.65
CA GLU A 52 2.25 -5.18 4.95
C GLU A 52 2.45 -5.78 6.35
N ILE A 53 1.65 -5.35 7.34
CA ILE A 53 1.63 -6.01 8.66
C ILE A 53 1.13 -7.46 8.54
N VAL A 54 0.08 -7.71 7.77
CA VAL A 54 -0.45 -9.07 7.54
C VAL A 54 0.58 -9.93 6.78
N TYR A 55 1.32 -9.37 5.82
CA TYR A 55 2.42 -10.07 5.16
C TYR A 55 3.56 -10.43 6.12
N MET A 56 3.90 -9.55 7.07
CA MET A 56 4.90 -9.88 8.09
C MET A 56 4.44 -11.05 8.96
N THR A 57 3.15 -11.14 9.34
CA THR A 57 2.66 -12.30 10.11
C THR A 57 2.68 -13.60 9.31
N TYR A 58 2.53 -13.51 7.97
CA TYR A 58 2.75 -14.65 7.06
C TYR A 58 4.21 -15.09 7.05
N HIS A 59 5.16 -14.17 6.90
CA HIS A 59 6.61 -14.50 6.87
C HIS A 59 7.19 -14.97 8.21
N LEU A 60 6.51 -14.69 9.32
CA LEU A 60 6.91 -15.13 10.65
C LEU A 60 6.25 -16.46 11.06
N ASP A 61 5.45 -17.07 10.19
CA ASP A 61 4.64 -18.27 10.48
C ASP A 61 3.72 -18.12 11.71
N TRP A 62 3.41 -16.87 12.12
CA TRP A 62 2.59 -16.58 13.30
C TRP A 62 1.13 -16.87 13.06
N THR A 63 0.68 -16.66 11.83
CA THR A 63 -0.63 -17.04 11.36
C THR A 63 -0.47 -18.24 10.45
N VAL A 64 -0.69 -19.45 10.95
CA VAL A 64 -0.71 -20.72 10.16
C VAL A 64 -1.86 -20.75 9.14
N PHE A 65 -2.58 -19.65 8.98
CA PHE A 65 -3.71 -19.56 8.08
C PHE A 65 -3.22 -19.37 6.66
N LEU A 66 -3.62 -20.32 5.81
CA LEU A 66 -3.69 -20.22 4.34
C LEU A 66 -4.20 -18.86 3.83
N PHE A 67 -4.87 -18.09 4.69
CA PHE A 67 -5.50 -16.80 4.41
C PHE A 67 -4.65 -15.56 4.68
N ALA A 68 -3.56 -15.58 5.47
CA ALA A 68 -2.86 -14.31 5.77
C ALA A 68 -2.32 -13.65 4.49
N HIS A 69 -1.73 -14.47 3.61
CA HIS A 69 -1.32 -14.04 2.28
C HIS A 69 -2.50 -13.46 1.49
N THR A 70 -3.61 -14.20 1.39
CA THR A 70 -4.80 -13.76 0.65
C THR A 70 -5.45 -12.50 1.23
N ILE A 71 -5.47 -12.35 2.55
CA ILE A 71 -5.97 -11.14 3.23
C ILE A 71 -5.07 -9.96 2.86
N ALA A 72 -3.74 -10.14 2.90
CA ALA A 72 -2.81 -9.10 2.49
C ALA A 72 -3.02 -8.70 1.02
N GLU A 73 -3.18 -9.67 0.11
CA GLU A 73 -3.48 -9.41 -1.32
C GLU A 73 -4.79 -8.65 -1.52
N VAL A 74 -5.85 -8.99 -0.78
CA VAL A 74 -7.15 -8.28 -0.85
C VAL A 74 -7.03 -6.86 -0.31
N LEU A 75 -6.29 -6.67 0.78
CA LEU A 75 -6.02 -5.33 1.32
C LEU A 75 -5.21 -4.49 0.34
N ASP A 76 -4.21 -5.06 -0.32
CA ASP A 76 -3.43 -4.38 -1.36
C ASP A 76 -4.28 -4.02 -2.57
N LEU A 77 -5.16 -4.92 -3.02
CA LEU A 77 -6.07 -4.64 -4.12
C LEU A 77 -7.04 -3.48 -3.77
N ALA A 78 -7.57 -3.48 -2.54
CA ALA A 78 -8.41 -2.39 -2.06
C ALA A 78 -7.62 -1.07 -1.94
N ALA A 79 -6.40 -1.12 -1.39
CA ALA A 79 -5.49 0.01 -1.30
C ALA A 79 -5.20 0.60 -2.68
N PHE A 80 -4.86 -0.25 -3.65
CA PHE A 80 -4.65 0.11 -5.04
C PHE A 80 -5.87 0.83 -5.61
N ALA A 81 -7.07 0.23 -5.48
CA ALA A 81 -8.30 0.85 -5.98
C ALA A 81 -8.53 2.24 -5.37
N LEU A 82 -8.40 2.40 -4.05
CA LEU A 82 -8.59 3.69 -3.38
C LEU A 82 -7.54 4.73 -3.80
N ILE A 83 -6.28 4.34 -3.92
CA ILE A 83 -5.20 5.23 -4.35
C ILE A 83 -5.48 5.72 -5.77
N PHE A 84 -5.79 4.83 -6.70
CA PHE A 84 -6.05 5.20 -8.10
C PHE A 84 -7.32 6.03 -8.27
N VAL A 85 -8.39 5.72 -7.53
CA VAL A 85 -9.59 6.58 -7.51
C VAL A 85 -9.26 7.95 -6.94
N GLY A 86 -8.55 8.02 -5.81
CA GLY A 86 -8.16 9.29 -5.19
C GLY A 86 -7.23 10.15 -6.05
N LEU A 87 -6.30 9.52 -6.78
CA LEU A 87 -5.45 10.18 -7.76
C LEU A 87 -6.24 10.64 -8.99
N GLY A 88 -7.12 9.79 -9.52
CA GLY A 88 -7.98 10.12 -10.65
C GLY A 88 -8.89 11.31 -10.37
N GLN A 89 -9.52 11.35 -9.20
CA GLN A 89 -10.33 12.51 -8.78
C GLN A 89 -9.53 13.80 -8.72
N ARG A 90 -8.26 13.74 -8.28
CA ARG A 90 -7.37 14.91 -8.22
C ARG A 90 -6.86 15.35 -9.59
N ALA A 91 -6.54 14.39 -10.46
CA ALA A 91 -6.01 14.67 -11.79
C ALA A 91 -7.08 15.21 -12.74
N LEU A 92 -8.33 14.76 -12.57
CA LEU A 92 -9.47 15.13 -13.41
C LEU A 92 -10.29 16.31 -12.85
N ALA A 93 -9.98 16.78 -11.64
CA ALA A 93 -10.64 17.94 -11.06
C ALA A 93 -10.46 19.17 -11.99
N PRO A 94 -11.55 19.84 -12.42
CA PRO A 94 -11.44 21.04 -13.23
C PRO A 94 -10.56 22.08 -12.55
N ARG A 95 -9.59 22.64 -13.28
CA ARG A 95 -8.83 23.84 -12.85
C ARG A 95 -9.74 25.07 -12.94
N GLU A 96 -10.78 25.14 -12.11
CA GLU A 96 -11.52 26.37 -11.90
C GLU A 96 -10.65 27.35 -11.10
N ALA A 97 -9.88 28.21 -11.79
CA ALA A 97 -9.46 29.56 -11.32
C ALA A 97 -8.25 30.16 -12.08
N ALA A 98 -8.14 29.98 -13.41
CA ALA A 98 -7.14 30.74 -14.20
C ALA A 98 -7.74 31.80 -15.14
N VAL A 99 -9.08 31.88 -15.27
CA VAL A 99 -9.73 32.69 -16.32
C VAL A 99 -10.48 33.93 -15.79
N SER A 100 -10.62 34.11 -14.47
CA SER A 100 -11.35 35.26 -13.90
C SER A 100 -10.49 36.48 -13.55
N ARG A 101 -9.22 36.55 -13.98
CA ARG A 101 -8.32 37.70 -13.71
C ARG A 101 -7.42 38.06 -14.90
N ALA A 102 -8.00 38.21 -16.08
CA ALA A 102 -7.36 38.88 -17.22
C ALA A 102 -8.22 40.07 -17.66
#